data_AF-A0A524EYS9-F1
#
_entry.id   AF-A0A524EYS9-F1
#
_cell.length_a   1.000
_cell.length_b   1.000
_cell.length_c   1.000
_cell.angle_alpha   90.00
_cell.angle_beta   90.00
_cell.angle_gamma   90.00
#
_symmetry.space_group_name_H-M   'P 1'
#
loop_
_entity.id
_entity.type
_entity.pdbx_description
1 polymer ?
#
loop_
_entity_poly.entity_id
_entity_poly.type
_entity_poly.pdbx_seq_one_letter_code
_entity_poly.pdbx_strand_id
1 'polypeptide(L)'
;MDDENLNESLILWWNSDAGSFDPTDAKTDGIFLERNDANKLWLFSYTPGTGLIARRTALRRANEISKVGYVHPMSKKRTGIEYELKELEDPYANLPDSIKKAQREWYSHKEEE
;
A
#
# COMPACT_ATOMS: atom_id res chain seq x y z
N MET A 1 -4.68 34.62 -9.84
CA MET A 1 -3.90 33.45 -10.29
C MET A 1 -3.70 32.65 -9.02
N ASP A 2 -4.71 31.87 -8.71
CA ASP A 2 -4.88 31.23 -7.42
C ASP A 2 -4.04 29.96 -7.39
N ASP A 3 -2.88 30.04 -6.74
CA ASP A 3 -2.07 28.91 -6.28
C ASP A 3 -2.77 28.27 -5.05
N GLU A 4 -4.04 27.90 -5.19
CA GLU A 4 -4.81 27.30 -4.12
C GLU A 4 -4.54 25.79 -4.04
N ASN A 5 -3.86 25.41 -2.96
CA ASN A 5 -3.94 24.11 -2.28
C ASN A 5 -3.45 22.85 -3.02
N LEU A 6 -2.15 22.81 -3.33
CA LEU A 6 -1.43 21.55 -3.58
C LEU A 6 -1.20 20.67 -2.32
N ASN A 7 -1.73 21.09 -1.16
CA ASN A 7 -1.61 20.43 0.14
C ASN A 7 -2.88 19.66 0.57
N GLU A 8 -3.79 19.36 -0.36
CA GLU A 8 -4.87 18.41 -0.08
C GLU A 8 -4.27 17.01 0.16
N SER A 9 -4.65 16.38 1.27
CA SER A 9 -4.29 14.99 1.56
C SER A 9 -4.78 14.12 0.41
N LEU A 10 -3.86 13.47 -0.29
CA LEU A 10 -4.20 12.63 -1.44
C LEU A 10 -4.47 11.21 -0.96
N ILE A 11 -5.73 10.80 -1.00
CA ILE A 11 -6.16 9.43 -0.72
C ILE A 11 -6.56 8.77 -2.04
N LEU A 12 -6.02 7.57 -2.27
CA LEU A 12 -6.33 6.74 -3.42
C LEU A 12 -7.02 5.46 -2.97
N TRP A 13 -7.99 4.99 -3.76
CA TRP A 13 -8.70 3.74 -3.54
C TRP A 13 -8.39 2.73 -4.64
N TRP A 14 -8.27 1.46 -4.25
CA TRP A 14 -7.97 0.37 -5.17
C TRP A 14 -9.19 -0.03 -6.01
N ASN A 15 -9.10 0.22 -7.31
CA ASN A 15 -10.04 -0.25 -8.31
C ASN A 15 -9.61 -1.65 -8.79
N SER A 16 -10.29 -2.69 -8.29
CA SER A 16 -9.98 -4.08 -8.63
C SER A 16 -10.19 -4.42 -10.10
N ASP A 17 -11.15 -3.76 -10.76
CA ASP A 17 -11.50 -4.04 -12.15
C ASP A 17 -10.46 -3.43 -13.10
N ALA A 18 -9.93 -2.26 -12.77
CA ALA A 18 -8.88 -1.59 -13.53
C ALA A 18 -7.47 -2.01 -13.13
N GLY A 19 -7.29 -2.63 -11.95
CA GLY A 19 -5.98 -2.95 -11.38
C GLY A 19 -5.16 -1.69 -11.06
N SER A 20 -5.82 -0.60 -10.69
CA SER A 20 -5.21 0.72 -10.44
C SER A 20 -5.69 1.36 -9.16
N PHE A 21 -4.98 2.42 -8.75
CA PHE A 21 -5.40 3.31 -7.67
C PHE A 21 -6.00 4.57 -8.28
N ASP A 22 -7.21 4.91 -7.87
CA ASP A 22 -7.95 6.08 -8.33
C ASP A 22 -8.16 7.05 -7.16
N PRO A 23 -8.16 8.38 -7.36
CA PRO A 23 -8.42 9.34 -6.30
C PRO A 23 -9.83 9.15 -5.72
N THR A 24 -9.99 9.33 -4.41
CA THR A 24 -11.29 9.25 -3.75
C THR A 24 -11.36 10.13 -2.51
N ASP A 25 -12.57 10.63 -2.22
CA ASP A 25 -12.88 11.35 -0.99
C ASP A 25 -14.01 10.68 -0.17
N ALA A 26 -14.63 9.61 -0.71
CA ALA A 26 -15.93 9.14 -0.25
C ALA A 26 -16.00 7.63 0.05
N LYS A 27 -14.96 6.87 -0.26
CA LYS A 27 -14.95 5.42 -0.02
C LYS A 27 -14.56 5.13 1.44
N THR A 28 -15.35 4.30 2.10
CA THR A 28 -15.12 3.88 3.49
C THR A 28 -14.62 2.44 3.60
N ASP A 29 -14.70 1.67 2.51
CA ASP A 29 -14.32 0.27 2.43
C ASP A 29 -13.40 -0.06 1.24
N GLY A 30 -12.56 -1.07 1.43
CA GLY A 30 -11.61 -1.56 0.42
C GLY A 30 -10.16 -1.34 0.82
N ILE A 31 -9.30 -1.13 -0.18
CA ILE A 31 -7.86 -0.91 -0.02
C ILE A 31 -7.54 0.54 -0.38
N PHE A 32 -6.75 1.19 0.45
CA PHE A 32 -6.43 2.60 0.34
C PHE A 32 -4.91 2.83 0.32
N LEU A 33 -4.52 3.91 -0.33
CA LEU A 33 -3.16 4.41 -0.38
C LEU A 33 -3.17 5.92 -0.15
N GLU A 34 -2.71 6.34 1.03
CA GLU A 34 -2.67 7.74 1.44
C GLU A 34 -1.27 8.32 1.32
N ARG A 35 -1.17 9.53 0.76
CA ARG A 35 0.09 10.26 0.69
C ARG A 35 0.30 11.07 1.97
N ASN A 36 1.35 10.74 2.72
CA ASN A 36 1.79 11.52 3.87
C ASN A 36 3.07 12.29 3.52
N ASP A 37 2.91 13.55 3.13
CA ASP A 37 4.02 14.41 2.72
C ASP A 37 4.96 14.79 3.87
N ALA A 38 4.43 14.91 5.11
CA ALA A 38 5.23 15.26 6.27
C ALA A 38 6.32 14.21 6.58
N ASN A 39 5.99 12.93 6.39
CA ASN A 39 6.90 11.82 6.65
C ASN A 39 7.51 11.22 5.37
N LYS A 40 7.16 11.74 4.18
CA LYS A 40 7.50 11.14 2.88
C LYS A 40 7.09 9.67 2.78
N LEU A 41 5.87 9.36 3.23
CA LEU A 41 5.33 7.99 3.24
C LEU A 41 4.12 7.86 2.31
N TRP A 42 4.00 6.68 1.72
CA TRP A 42 2.74 6.14 1.26
C TRP A 42 2.21 5.17 2.32
N LEU A 43 1.05 5.49 2.88
CA LEU A 43 0.39 4.67 3.88
C LEU A 43 -0.62 3.75 3.20
N PHE A 44 -0.35 2.45 3.24
CA PHE A 44 -1.23 1.42 2.70
C PHE A 44 -2.10 0.85 3.81
N SER A 45 -3.41 0.88 3.61
CA SER A 45 -4.39 0.35 4.56
C SER A 45 -5.50 -0.38 3.82
N TYR A 46 -6.26 -1.22 4.53
CA TYR A 46 -7.38 -1.93 3.95
C TYR A 46 -8.42 -2.26 5.02
N THR A 47 -9.68 -2.42 4.63
CA THR A 47 -10.71 -2.85 5.56
C THR A 47 -10.68 -4.36 5.81
N PRO A 48 -11.00 -4.82 7.03
CA PRO A 48 -11.18 -6.23 7.32
C PRO A 48 -12.15 -6.90 6.34
N GLY A 49 -11.86 -8.14 5.94
CA GLY A 49 -12.64 -8.88 4.94
C GLY A 49 -12.22 -8.65 3.49
N THR A 50 -11.27 -7.74 3.23
CA THR A 50 -10.63 -7.60 1.91
C THR A 50 -9.94 -8.90 1.50
N GLY A 51 -10.21 -9.36 0.27
CA GLY A 51 -9.63 -10.60 -0.25
C GLY A 51 -8.09 -10.55 -0.34
N LEU A 52 -7.43 -11.66 0.05
CA LEU A 52 -5.96 -11.78 0.05
C LEU A 52 -5.32 -11.47 -1.31
N ILE A 53 -5.96 -11.90 -2.40
CA ILE A 53 -5.48 -11.67 -3.77
C ILE A 53 -5.53 -10.18 -4.11
N ALA A 54 -6.67 -9.52 -3.83
CA ALA A 54 -6.83 -8.09 -4.06
C ALA A 54 -5.78 -7.28 -3.29
N ARG A 55 -5.57 -7.62 -2.01
CA ARG A 55 -4.54 -6.99 -1.17
C ARG A 55 -3.14 -7.17 -1.75
N ARG A 56 -2.74 -8.38 -2.15
CA ARG A 56 -1.41 -8.64 -2.74
C ARG A 56 -1.19 -7.83 -4.02
N THR A 57 -2.18 -7.80 -4.90
CA THR A 57 -2.09 -7.06 -6.17
C THR A 57 -2.01 -5.56 -5.91
N ALA A 58 -2.84 -5.03 -5.02
CA ALA A 58 -2.83 -3.63 -4.64
C ALA A 58 -1.50 -3.23 -3.98
N LEU A 59 -0.97 -4.05 -3.07
CA LEU A 59 0.29 -3.79 -2.39
C LEU A 59 1.46 -3.74 -3.37
N ARG A 60 1.49 -4.67 -4.35
CA ARG A 60 2.47 -4.61 -5.44
C ARG A 60 2.38 -3.29 -6.18
N ARG A 61 1.17 -2.85 -6.53
CA ARG A 61 0.97 -1.59 -7.26
C ARG A 61 1.34 -0.37 -6.42
N ALA A 62 1.03 -0.38 -5.12
CA ALA A 62 1.43 0.66 -4.19
C ALA A 62 2.96 0.79 -4.08
N ASN A 63 3.67 -0.34 -4.10
CA ASN A 63 5.14 -0.39 -4.06
C ASN A 63 5.78 0.12 -5.36
N GLU A 64 5.11 -0.07 -6.51
CA GLU A 64 5.50 0.58 -7.75
C GLU A 64 5.31 2.11 -7.63
N ILE A 65 4.14 2.56 -7.17
CA ILE A 65 3.82 3.97 -6.97
C ILE A 65 4.82 4.65 -6.03
N SER A 66 5.22 4.00 -4.93
CA SER A 66 6.13 4.58 -3.96
C SER A 66 7.51 4.89 -4.55
N LYS A 67 7.93 4.10 -5.55
CA LYS A 67 9.21 4.30 -6.25
C LYS A 67 9.09 5.35 -7.36
N VAL A 68 8.09 5.21 -8.24
CA VAL A 68 8.00 6.02 -9.47
C VAL A 68 7.10 7.25 -9.35
N GLY A 69 6.39 7.39 -8.22
CA GLY A 69 5.36 8.39 -7.99
C GLY A 69 4.00 8.03 -8.61
N TYR A 70 2.95 8.58 -8.02
CA TYR A 70 1.61 8.53 -8.57
C TYR A 70 1.42 9.64 -9.61
N VAL A 71 0.81 9.33 -10.75
CA VAL A 71 0.49 10.30 -11.80
C VAL A 71 -1.02 10.55 -11.78
N HIS A 72 -1.41 11.77 -11.43
CA HIS A 72 -2.82 12.12 -11.35
C HIS A 72 -3.48 12.07 -12.75
N PRO A 73 -4.63 11.40 -12.92
CA PRO A 73 -5.22 11.14 -14.24
C PRO A 73 -5.62 12.40 -14.97
N MET A 74 -6.18 13.39 -14.27
CA MET A 74 -6.60 14.68 -14.84
C MET A 74 -5.45 15.68 -15.01
N SER A 75 -4.76 16.06 -13.93
CA SER A 75 -3.72 17.09 -13.97
C SER A 75 -2.38 16.64 -14.57
N LYS A 76 -2.17 15.33 -14.76
CA LYS A 76 -0.90 14.71 -15.22
C LYS A 76 0.32 15.03 -14.35
N LYS A 77 0.13 15.68 -13.20
CA LYS A 77 1.20 15.94 -12.23
C LYS A 77 1.57 14.63 -11.53
N ARG A 78 2.88 14.44 -11.33
CA ARG A 78 3.43 13.31 -10.59
C ARG A 78 3.76 13.73 -9.16
N THR A 79 3.38 12.92 -8.18
CA THR A 79 3.56 13.21 -6.75
C THR A 79 4.01 11.97 -5.98
N GLY A 80 4.65 12.16 -4.83
CA GLY A 80 5.05 11.05 -3.96
C GLY A 80 6.12 10.13 -4.58
N ILE A 81 7.05 10.71 -5.34
CA ILE A 81 8.20 9.99 -5.91
C ILE A 81 9.20 9.70 -4.79
N GLU A 82 9.78 8.50 -4.77
CA GLU A 82 10.75 8.07 -3.76
C GLU A 82 10.23 8.16 -2.31
N TYR A 83 8.92 8.02 -2.13
CA TYR A 83 8.31 7.91 -0.80
C TYR A 83 8.43 6.46 -0.33
N GLU A 84 8.59 6.24 0.97
CA GLU A 84 8.60 4.88 1.51
C GLU A 84 7.17 4.35 1.62
N LEU A 85 6.96 3.09 1.24
CA LEU A 85 5.67 2.42 1.42
C LEU A 85 5.61 1.79 2.81
N LYS A 86 4.61 2.16 3.59
CA LYS A 86 4.32 1.56 4.90
C LYS A 86 2.92 0.97 4.91
N GLU A 87 2.83 -0.32 5.18
CA GLU A 87 1.58 -0.99 5.45
C GLU A 87 1.18 -0.78 6.93
N LEU A 88 -0.02 -0.23 7.16
CA LEU A 88 -0.49 0.14 8.50
C LEU A 88 -1.02 -1.05 9.30
N GLU A 89 -1.62 -2.03 8.63
CA GLU A 89 -2.12 -3.25 9.25
C GLU A 89 -1.37 -4.46 8.68
N ASP A 90 -0.62 -5.17 9.53
CA ASP A 90 -0.07 -6.47 9.17
C ASP A 90 -1.15 -7.55 9.45
N PRO A 91 -1.67 -8.24 8.43
CA PRO A 91 -2.66 -9.32 8.62
C PRO A 91 -2.11 -10.49 9.45
N TYR A 92 -0.79 -10.60 9.58
CA TYR A 92 -0.09 -11.64 10.29
C TYR A 92 0.35 -11.19 11.68
N ALA A 93 0.01 -9.97 12.12
CA ALA A 93 0.36 -9.45 13.44
C ALA A 93 -0.01 -10.44 14.55
N ASN A 94 -1.18 -11.07 14.43
CA ASN A 94 -1.74 -12.03 15.39
C ASN A 94 -1.30 -13.49 15.15
N LEU A 95 -0.50 -13.78 14.12
CA LEU A 95 0.01 -15.14 13.94
C LEU A 95 1.07 -15.44 15.01
N PRO A 96 1.06 -16.65 15.58
CA PRO A 96 2.16 -17.12 16.42
C PRO A 96 3.48 -17.06 15.66
N ASP A 97 4.55 -16.65 16.34
CA ASP A 97 5.88 -16.50 15.73
C ASP A 97 6.40 -17.83 15.13
N SER A 98 5.92 -18.97 15.61
CA SER A 98 6.20 -20.30 15.05
C SER A 98 5.77 -20.46 13.58
N ILE A 99 4.76 -19.72 13.13
CA ILE A 99 4.24 -19.75 11.75
C ILE A 99 4.87 -18.64 10.89
N LYS A 100 5.40 -17.58 11.52
CA LYS A 100 6.13 -16.49 10.84
C LYS A 100 7.54 -16.90 10.40
N LYS A 101 8.05 -18.04 10.89
CA LYS A 101 9.37 -18.57 10.54
C LYS A 101 9.53 -18.73 9.03
N ALA A 102 10.63 -18.20 8.49
CA ALA A 102 10.95 -18.32 7.08
C ALA A 102 11.10 -19.80 6.70
N GLN A 103 10.67 -20.19 5.48
CA GLN A 103 10.73 -21.58 4.99
C GLN A 103 12.13 -22.22 5.15
N ARG A 104 13.20 -21.44 5.12
CA ARG A 104 14.58 -21.92 5.36
C ARG A 104 14.82 -22.43 6.78
N GLU A 105 14.17 -21.85 7.78
CA GLU A 105 14.31 -22.25 9.19
C GLU A 105 13.65 -23.61 9.47
N TRP A 106 12.67 -24.01 8.64
CA TRP A 106 12.00 -25.31 8.77
C TRP A 106 12.91 -26.49 8.40
N TYR A 107 13.85 -26.27 7.48
CA TYR A 107 14.74 -27.32 6.98
C TYR A 107 16.14 -27.30 7.61
N SER A 108 16.44 -26.34 8.48
CA SER A 108 17.72 -26.22 9.19
C SER A 108 17.93 -27.26 10.30
N HIS A 109 16.92 -28.08 10.62
CA HIS A 109 17.01 -29.14 11.64
C HIS A 109 16.99 -30.54 11.02
N LYS A 110 17.80 -30.77 9.98
CA LYS A 110 18.16 -32.11 9.53
C LYS A 110 19.63 -32.13 9.11
N GLU A 111 20.51 -32.16 10.11
CA GLU A 111 21.88 -32.68 10.01
C GLU A 111 22.45 -32.74 11.44
N GLU A 112 21.85 -33.58 12.28
CA GLU A 112 22.56 -34.21 13.41
C GLU A 112 22.55 -35.71 13.10
N GLU A 113 23.59 -36.15 12.40
CA GLU A 113 24.05 -37.55 12.39
C GLU A 113 25.24 -37.68 13.34
#